data_AF-R6VRE3-F1
#
_entry.id   AF-R6VRE3-F1
#
_cell.length_a   1.000
_cell.length_b   1.000
_cell.length_c   1.000
_cell.angle_alpha   90.00
_cell.angle_beta   90.00
_cell.angle_gamma   90.00
#
_symmetry.space_group_name_H-M   'P 1'
#
loop_
_entity.id
_entity.type
_entity.pdbx_description
1 polymer ?
#
loop_
_entity_poly.entity_id
_entity_poly.type
_entity_poly.pdbx_seq_one_letter_code
_entity_poly.pdbx_strand_id
1 'polypeptide(L)'
;MEETEEYLQLGISQQGIQDNDYREFIARYCLDHGLGIDKCRRMIEFYERKSQNRGKWEQESNTNWVREQYTVVRDYPEEEFLVWMHKHQKYFKGYSLTVLKCYRQLVEECLIFLRKDVMESLAQELQAAGFMEWREQKGQKGVYGGTEIERFVKNRLRTIRNPLSPDKAKEIRRLASVAYAPQDRISDLVLELYSTMPGRNKHQDKYALYNALGGEIHRVDKKYISELLNSAVLREKQMILQMELAAETDEAARRTKEKELKKFKQRIHLVQRSDLLVLAQYIIYRRMEEISMLYEKSYSAQTAKDEFCELADGMLELCGMRRVDDRYMLDHVLLSCFAEEDIYLFLEIIEGGE
;
A
#
# COMPACT_ATOMS: atom_id res chain seq x y z
N MET A 1 -4.83 -22.74 19.38
CA MET A 1 -3.84 -21.80 18.80
C MET A 1 -3.57 -22.12 17.34
N GLU A 2 -3.13 -23.33 16.99
CA GLU A 2 -3.07 -23.77 15.58
C GLU A 2 -4.42 -23.56 14.92
N GLU A 3 -5.53 -24.04 15.49
CA GLU A 3 -6.88 -23.84 14.92
C GLU A 3 -7.29 -22.37 14.70
N THR A 4 -6.82 -21.40 15.49
CA THR A 4 -7.23 -19.99 15.36
C THR A 4 -6.42 -19.27 14.29
N GLU A 5 -5.10 -19.49 14.28
CA GLU A 5 -4.23 -18.97 13.23
C GLU A 5 -4.51 -19.67 11.90
N GLU A 6 -4.81 -20.97 11.93
CA GLU A 6 -5.28 -21.77 10.82
C GLU A 6 -6.63 -21.25 10.29
N TYR A 7 -7.59 -20.93 11.16
CA TYR A 7 -8.86 -20.34 10.71
C TYR A 7 -8.67 -18.94 10.09
N LEU A 8 -7.84 -18.08 10.69
CA LEU A 8 -7.59 -16.73 10.17
C LEU A 8 -6.83 -16.76 8.83
N GLN A 9 -5.76 -17.55 8.74
CA GLN A 9 -4.89 -17.59 7.57
C GLN A 9 -5.38 -18.56 6.50
N LEU A 10 -5.92 -19.72 6.88
CA LEU A 10 -6.37 -20.77 5.96
C LEU A 10 -7.88 -20.70 5.70
N GLY A 11 -8.68 -20.27 6.67
CA GLY A 11 -10.14 -20.20 6.53
C GLY A 11 -10.61 -18.93 5.80
N ILE A 12 -10.10 -17.76 6.19
CA ILE A 12 -10.57 -16.46 5.65
C ILE A 12 -9.48 -15.61 4.98
N SER A 13 -8.27 -16.17 4.78
CA SER A 13 -7.13 -15.52 4.10
C SER A 13 -6.76 -14.14 4.65
N GLN A 14 -6.91 -13.93 5.96
CA GLN A 14 -6.50 -12.70 6.63
C GLN A 14 -5.12 -12.85 7.29
N GLN A 15 -4.51 -11.72 7.64
CA GLN A 15 -3.35 -11.71 8.51
C GLN A 15 -3.68 -12.44 9.82
N GLY A 16 -2.72 -13.22 10.31
CA GLY A 16 -2.83 -13.81 11.65
C GLY A 16 -2.88 -12.73 12.74
N ILE A 17 -2.92 -13.18 14.00
CA ILE A 17 -2.91 -12.28 15.17
C ILE A 17 -1.70 -11.33 15.08
N GLN A 18 -1.97 -10.03 15.18
CA GLN A 18 -0.95 -9.00 15.20
C GLN A 18 -0.30 -8.93 16.59
N ASP A 19 0.79 -9.66 16.77
CA ASP A 19 1.54 -9.74 18.05
C ASP A 19 2.02 -8.36 18.55
N ASN A 20 2.14 -7.39 17.65
CA ASN A 20 2.51 -6.01 17.95
C ASN A 20 1.30 -5.09 18.26
N ASP A 21 0.06 -5.56 18.19
CA ASP A 21 -1.11 -4.86 18.70
C ASP A 21 -1.41 -5.37 20.12
N TYR A 22 -1.35 -4.48 21.12
CA TYR A 22 -1.56 -4.88 22.52
C TYR A 22 -2.95 -5.46 22.76
N ARG A 23 -3.98 -5.05 22.01
CA ARG A 23 -5.35 -5.56 22.17
C ARG A 23 -5.43 -6.98 21.65
N GLU A 24 -4.82 -7.26 20.50
CA GLU A 24 -4.75 -8.60 19.94
C GLU A 24 -3.87 -9.52 20.78
N PHE A 25 -2.76 -9.01 21.33
CA PHE A 25 -1.90 -9.75 22.25
C PHE A 25 -2.63 -10.15 23.55
N ILE A 26 -3.41 -9.23 24.13
CA ILE A 26 -4.26 -9.53 25.30
C ILE A 26 -5.40 -10.49 24.93
N ALA A 27 -6.01 -10.32 23.74
CA ALA A 27 -7.04 -11.23 23.26
C ALA A 27 -6.51 -12.66 23.09
N ARG A 28 -5.29 -12.81 22.54
CA ARG A 28 -4.59 -14.10 22.42
C ARG A 28 -4.41 -14.75 23.79
N TYR A 29 -3.89 -14.01 24.77
CA TYR A 29 -3.78 -14.49 26.15
C TYR A 29 -5.13 -14.96 26.71
N CYS A 30 -6.20 -14.19 26.50
CA CYS A 30 -7.53 -14.57 26.97
C CYS A 30 -8.04 -15.86 26.31
N LEU A 31 -7.85 -16.01 25.00
CA LEU A 31 -8.23 -17.22 24.27
C LEU A 31 -7.50 -18.45 24.80
N ASP A 32 -6.18 -18.35 25.02
CA ASP A 32 -5.36 -19.46 25.51
C ASP A 32 -5.75 -19.93 26.92
N HIS A 33 -6.36 -19.04 27.72
CA HIS A 33 -6.82 -19.34 29.08
C HIS A 33 -8.34 -19.57 29.18
N GLY A 34 -9.06 -19.58 28.05
CA GLY A 34 -10.52 -19.70 28.05
C GLY A 34 -11.23 -18.53 28.75
N LEU A 35 -10.61 -17.36 28.82
CA LEU A 35 -11.17 -16.16 29.43
C LEU A 35 -12.17 -15.50 28.48
N GLY A 36 -13.39 -15.28 28.95
CA GLY A 36 -14.45 -14.66 28.17
C GLY A 36 -14.17 -13.20 27.77
N ILE A 37 -14.95 -12.70 26.81
CA ILE A 37 -14.80 -11.35 26.23
C ILE A 37 -14.83 -10.21 27.26
N ASP A 38 -15.61 -10.35 28.33
CA ASP A 38 -15.70 -9.34 29.37
C ASP A 38 -14.39 -9.21 30.17
N LYS A 39 -13.69 -10.33 30.35
CA LYS A 39 -12.39 -10.34 31.02
C LYS A 39 -11.33 -9.70 30.14
N CYS A 40 -11.31 -10.06 28.85
CA CYS A 40 -10.45 -9.45 27.85
C CYS A 40 -10.62 -7.91 27.82
N ARG A 41 -11.87 -7.43 27.78
CA ARG A 41 -12.18 -5.99 27.83
C ARG A 41 -11.62 -5.32 29.08
N ARG A 42 -11.80 -5.90 30.27
CA ARG A 42 -11.27 -5.36 31.52
C ARG A 42 -9.74 -5.31 31.52
N MET A 43 -9.07 -6.32 30.98
CA MET A 43 -7.60 -6.35 30.87
C MET A 43 -7.09 -5.25 29.93
N ILE A 44 -7.74 -5.06 28.78
CA ILE A 44 -7.42 -3.99 27.84
C ILE A 44 -7.62 -2.61 28.49
N GLU A 45 -8.77 -2.38 29.13
CA GLU A 45 -9.06 -1.11 29.81
C GLU A 45 -8.05 -0.81 30.93
N PHE A 46 -7.66 -1.84 31.70
CA PHE A 46 -6.63 -1.70 32.73
C PHE A 46 -5.28 -1.33 32.12
N TYR A 47 -4.86 -2.03 31.06
CA TYR A 47 -3.62 -1.76 30.36
C TYR A 47 -3.61 -0.33 29.81
N GLU A 48 -4.65 0.10 29.10
CA GLU A 48 -4.75 1.44 28.52
C GLU A 48 -4.73 2.55 29.58
N ARG A 49 -5.35 2.33 30.75
CA ARG A 49 -5.36 3.29 31.85
C ARG A 49 -3.99 3.42 32.54
N LYS A 50 -3.24 2.33 32.63
CA LYS A 50 -1.95 2.28 33.35
C LYS A 50 -0.75 2.57 32.45
N SER A 51 -0.83 2.21 31.18
CA SER A 51 0.20 2.48 30.18
C SER A 51 0.02 3.89 29.64
N GLN A 52 0.98 4.77 29.95
CA GLN A 52 0.96 6.16 29.51
C GLN A 52 1.93 6.44 28.36
N ASN A 53 2.42 5.39 27.65
CA ASN A 53 3.66 5.40 26.88
C ASN A 53 4.11 6.79 26.41
N ARG A 54 4.92 7.47 27.25
CA ARG A 54 5.44 8.83 26.98
C ARG A 54 6.74 8.78 26.17
N GLY A 55 7.20 7.59 25.81
CA GLY A 55 8.43 7.35 25.07
C GLY A 55 8.22 7.26 23.55
N LYS A 56 9.32 7.15 22.80
CA LYS A 56 9.27 6.83 21.36
C LYS A 56 9.05 5.33 21.19
N TRP A 57 8.12 4.95 20.31
CA TRP A 57 7.90 3.55 19.91
C TRP A 57 9.14 3.01 19.19
N GLU A 58 9.43 1.73 19.40
CA GLU A 58 10.61 1.08 18.80
C GLU A 58 10.39 0.90 17.29
N GLN A 59 11.27 1.53 16.51
CA GLN A 59 11.18 1.54 15.04
C GLN A 59 11.92 0.36 14.41
N GLU A 60 12.35 -0.62 15.20
CA GLU A 60 12.92 -1.87 14.69
C GLU A 60 11.85 -2.96 14.52
N SER A 61 12.13 -3.95 13.67
CA SER A 61 11.25 -5.11 13.42
C SER A 61 11.39 -6.14 14.54
N ASN A 62 10.63 -5.93 15.62
CA ASN A 62 10.68 -6.79 16.82
C ASN A 62 9.54 -7.81 16.88
N THR A 63 8.74 -7.97 15.82
CA THR A 63 7.55 -8.86 15.83
C THR A 63 7.93 -10.31 16.17
N ASN A 64 9.02 -10.83 15.60
CA ASN A 64 9.51 -12.18 15.91
C ASN A 64 9.92 -12.31 17.37
N TRP A 65 10.62 -11.32 17.90
CA TRP A 65 11.00 -11.30 19.32
C TRP A 65 9.76 -11.29 20.22
N VAL A 66 8.75 -10.45 19.94
CA VAL A 66 7.50 -10.41 20.73
C VAL A 66 6.77 -11.76 20.67
N ARG A 67 6.74 -12.41 19.50
CA ARG A 67 6.17 -13.73 19.32
C ARG A 67 6.90 -14.80 20.14
N GLU A 68 8.22 -14.80 20.13
CA GLU A 68 9.03 -15.70 20.95
C GLU A 68 8.78 -15.45 22.45
N GLN A 69 8.75 -14.18 22.87
CA GLN A 69 8.45 -13.84 24.26
C GLN A 69 7.06 -14.30 24.71
N TYR A 70 6.08 -14.29 23.81
CA TYR A 70 4.74 -14.80 24.14
C TYR A 70 4.77 -16.24 24.66
N THR A 71 5.62 -17.10 24.10
CA THR A 71 5.76 -18.50 24.57
C THR A 71 6.20 -18.60 26.03
N VAL A 72 6.91 -17.58 26.53
CA VAL A 72 7.39 -17.50 27.91
C VAL A 72 6.34 -16.87 28.81
N VAL A 73 5.70 -15.79 28.37
CA VAL A 73 4.79 -14.99 29.21
C VAL A 73 3.35 -15.46 29.18
N ARG A 74 2.98 -16.33 28.25
CA ARG A 74 1.62 -16.87 28.16
C ARG A 74 1.23 -17.55 29.46
N ASP A 75 2.13 -18.29 30.10
CA ASP A 75 1.79 -19.06 31.30
C ASP A 75 1.79 -18.22 32.60
N TYR A 76 2.02 -16.90 32.49
CA TYR A 76 2.01 -15.99 33.63
C TYR A 76 0.58 -15.77 34.17
N PRO A 77 0.42 -15.54 35.48
CA PRO A 77 -0.81 -14.98 36.02
C PRO A 77 -1.16 -13.65 35.35
N GLU A 78 -2.45 -13.33 35.27
CA GLU A 78 -2.95 -12.14 34.56
C GLU A 78 -2.25 -10.83 34.95
N GLU A 79 -2.00 -10.65 36.25
CA GLU A 79 -1.34 -9.45 36.78
C GLU A 79 0.12 -9.36 36.33
N GLU A 80 0.85 -10.47 36.41
CA GLU A 80 2.25 -10.56 35.98
C GLU A 80 2.39 -10.38 34.47
N PHE A 81 1.46 -10.94 33.70
CA PHE A 81 1.36 -10.74 32.26
C PHE A 81 1.19 -9.25 31.90
N LEU A 82 0.24 -8.55 32.55
CA LEU A 82 0.02 -7.13 32.30
C LEU A 82 1.19 -6.25 32.76
N VAL A 83 1.86 -6.60 33.87
CA VAL A 83 3.09 -5.93 34.31
C VAL A 83 4.21 -6.12 33.30
N TRP A 84 4.37 -7.33 32.75
CA TRP A 84 5.34 -7.59 31.69
C TRP A 84 5.03 -6.75 30.45
N MET A 85 3.78 -6.72 29.99
CA MET A 85 3.39 -5.88 28.84
C MET A 85 3.70 -4.41 29.08
N HIS A 86 3.41 -3.89 30.27
CA HIS A 86 3.67 -2.49 30.62
C HIS A 86 5.18 -2.14 30.52
N LYS A 87 6.06 -3.03 31.00
CA LYS A 87 7.52 -2.86 30.88
C LYS A 87 7.99 -2.87 29.43
N HIS A 88 7.28 -3.57 28.56
CA HIS A 88 7.62 -3.78 27.16
C HIS A 88 6.74 -2.97 26.20
N GLN A 89 6.03 -1.95 26.71
CA GLN A 89 5.04 -1.18 25.95
C GLN A 89 5.56 -0.69 24.59
N LYS A 90 6.85 -0.33 24.48
CA LYS A 90 7.47 0.19 23.24
C LYS A 90 7.38 -0.74 22.02
N TYR A 91 7.10 -2.03 22.20
CA TYR A 91 6.97 -2.99 21.10
C TYR A 91 5.54 -3.11 20.56
N PHE A 92 4.52 -2.72 21.32
CA PHE A 92 3.12 -2.89 20.95
C PHE A 92 2.57 -1.75 20.10
N LYS A 93 3.22 -1.46 18.97
CA LYS A 93 2.93 -0.31 18.09
C LYS A 93 1.68 -0.43 17.20
N GLY A 94 1.08 -1.61 17.08
CA GLY A 94 -0.15 -1.85 16.31
C GLY A 94 0.00 -1.75 14.79
N TYR A 95 1.23 -1.87 14.27
CA TYR A 95 1.52 -1.98 12.84
C TYR A 95 2.84 -2.71 12.58
N SER A 96 2.89 -3.47 11.49
CA SER A 96 4.14 -4.10 11.03
C SER A 96 4.95 -3.13 10.17
N LEU A 97 6.19 -2.84 10.59
CA LEU A 97 7.11 -2.04 9.80
C LEU A 97 7.57 -2.79 8.55
N THR A 98 7.70 -4.12 8.63
CA THR A 98 8.07 -4.95 7.47
C THR A 98 7.01 -4.83 6.37
N VAL A 99 5.73 -4.95 6.74
CA VAL A 99 4.62 -4.76 5.79
C VAL A 99 4.64 -3.37 5.17
N LEU A 100 4.85 -2.32 5.97
CA LEU A 100 4.94 -0.96 5.46
C LEU A 100 6.13 -0.76 4.51
N LYS A 101 7.28 -1.40 4.78
CA LYS A 101 8.45 -1.37 3.90
C LYS A 101 8.17 -2.06 2.57
N CYS A 102 7.59 -3.26 2.58
CA CYS A 102 7.19 -3.97 1.36
C CYS A 102 6.21 -3.13 0.52
N TYR A 103 5.18 -2.57 1.15
CA TYR A 103 4.23 -1.70 0.45
C TYR A 103 4.89 -0.46 -0.17
N ARG A 104 5.79 0.21 0.57
CA ARG A 104 6.54 1.36 0.04
C ARG A 104 7.41 1.00 -1.16
N GLN A 105 8.12 -0.12 -1.09
CA GLN A 105 8.95 -0.60 -2.20
C GLN A 105 8.13 -0.85 -3.45
N LEU A 106 6.97 -1.50 -3.32
CA LEU A 106 6.07 -1.73 -4.44
C LEU A 106 5.54 -0.43 -5.05
N VAL A 107 5.11 0.51 -4.21
CA VAL A 107 4.64 1.83 -4.67
C VAL A 107 5.74 2.58 -5.40
N GLU A 108 6.96 2.60 -4.85
CA GLU A 108 8.13 3.24 -5.46
C GLU A 108 8.46 2.61 -6.82
N GLU A 109 8.47 1.28 -6.92
CA GLU A 109 8.73 0.58 -8.18
C GLU A 109 7.67 0.87 -9.25
N CYS A 110 6.39 0.87 -8.89
CA CYS A 110 5.31 1.25 -9.81
C CYS A 110 5.48 2.68 -10.33
N LEU A 111 5.87 3.61 -9.45
CA LEU A 111 6.09 5.02 -9.81
C LEU A 111 7.32 5.20 -10.71
N ILE A 112 8.34 4.34 -10.59
CA ILE A 112 9.49 4.33 -11.49
C ILE A 112 9.06 3.99 -12.91
N PHE A 113 8.26 2.93 -13.11
CA PHE A 113 7.72 2.57 -14.42
C PHE A 113 6.88 3.72 -15.01
N LEU A 114 5.95 4.27 -14.22
CA LEU A 114 5.11 5.39 -14.65
C LEU A 114 5.92 6.61 -15.08
N ARG A 115 6.98 6.96 -14.33
CA ARG A 115 7.85 8.07 -14.70
C ARG A 115 8.61 7.78 -15.99
N LYS A 116 9.06 6.54 -16.19
CA LYS A 116 9.77 6.12 -17.40
C LYS A 116 8.88 6.32 -18.64
N ASP A 117 7.62 5.91 -18.59
CA ASP A 117 6.68 6.05 -19.71
C ASP A 117 6.43 7.51 -20.08
N VAL A 118 6.30 8.37 -19.07
CA VAL A 118 6.18 9.82 -19.26
C VAL A 118 7.45 10.41 -19.86
N MET A 119 8.64 9.94 -19.45
CA MET A 119 9.92 10.39 -20.00
C MET A 119 10.08 9.97 -21.47
N GLU A 120 9.68 8.76 -21.83
CA GLU A 120 9.71 8.26 -23.21
C GLU A 120 8.73 9.04 -24.10
N SER A 121 7.50 9.22 -23.64
CA SER A 121 6.48 10.05 -24.32
C SER A 121 6.98 11.48 -24.53
N LEU A 122 7.60 12.07 -23.51
CA LEU A 122 8.20 13.40 -23.59
C LEU A 122 9.33 13.45 -24.61
N ALA A 123 10.20 12.44 -24.65
CA ALA A 123 11.32 12.37 -25.59
C ALA A 123 10.83 12.32 -27.04
N GLN A 124 9.79 11.53 -27.32
CA GLN A 124 9.15 11.44 -28.64
C GLN A 124 8.53 12.79 -29.06
N GLU A 125 7.76 13.44 -28.19
CA GLU A 125 7.16 14.75 -28.48
C GLU A 125 8.21 15.85 -28.68
N LEU A 126 9.28 15.84 -27.89
CA LEU A 126 10.41 16.77 -28.06
C LEU A 126 11.14 16.54 -29.38
N GLN A 127 11.38 15.28 -29.75
CA GLN A 127 11.99 14.93 -31.03
C GLN A 127 11.11 15.41 -32.20
N ALA A 128 9.81 15.12 -32.18
CA ALA A 128 8.87 15.55 -33.19
C ALA A 128 8.74 17.09 -33.28
N ALA A 129 8.94 17.79 -32.16
CA ALA A 129 8.92 19.26 -32.11
C ALA A 129 10.24 19.91 -32.60
N GLY A 130 11.28 19.13 -32.87
CA GLY A 130 12.60 19.59 -33.28
C GLY A 130 13.43 20.18 -32.13
N PHE A 131 13.30 19.61 -30.93
CA PHE A 131 14.06 20.04 -29.75
C PHE A 131 15.56 19.75 -29.90
N MET A 132 15.90 18.61 -30.52
CA MET A 132 17.29 18.19 -30.66
C MET A 132 18.08 19.15 -31.56
N GLU A 133 17.53 19.57 -32.70
CA GLU A 133 18.22 20.53 -33.57
C GLU A 133 18.31 21.92 -32.92
N TRP A 134 17.28 22.35 -32.20
CA TRP A 134 17.30 23.61 -31.45
C TRP A 134 18.41 23.62 -30.40
N ARG A 135 18.61 22.48 -29.74
CA ARG A 135 19.63 22.30 -28.71
C ARG A 135 21.04 22.31 -29.30
N GLU A 136 21.25 21.64 -30.42
CA GLU A 136 22.52 21.65 -31.15
C GLU A 136 22.90 23.06 -31.60
N GLN A 137 21.94 23.83 -32.16
CA GLN A 137 22.12 25.22 -32.55
C GLN A 137 22.50 26.14 -31.38
N LYS A 138 22.07 25.80 -30.15
CA LYS A 138 22.39 26.53 -28.93
C LYS A 138 23.73 26.12 -28.30
N GLY A 139 24.41 25.09 -28.82
CA GLY A 139 25.68 24.61 -28.29
C GLY A 139 25.60 24.01 -26.88
N GLN A 140 24.42 23.62 -26.41
CA GLN A 140 24.22 23.11 -25.05
C GLN A 140 24.59 21.61 -24.92
N LYS A 141 25.76 21.32 -24.35
CA LYS A 141 26.20 19.98 -23.95
C LYS A 141 25.78 19.68 -22.49
N GLY A 142 25.21 18.50 -22.22
CA GLY A 142 24.78 18.08 -20.86
C GLY A 142 23.44 17.35 -20.78
N VAL A 143 22.96 17.02 -19.58
CA VAL A 143 21.58 16.53 -19.35
C VAL A 143 20.63 17.73 -19.39
N TYR A 144 19.51 17.63 -20.10
CA TYR A 144 18.48 18.68 -20.15
C TYR A 144 17.41 18.44 -19.09
N GLY A 145 16.93 19.51 -18.47
CA GLY A 145 15.87 19.45 -17.47
C GLY A 145 14.59 20.19 -17.92
N GLY A 146 13.62 20.26 -17.01
CA GLY A 146 12.35 20.95 -17.27
C GLY A 146 12.52 22.44 -17.63
N THR A 147 13.59 23.09 -17.16
CA THR A 147 13.89 24.50 -17.45
C THR A 147 14.28 24.74 -18.91
N GLU A 148 15.09 23.86 -19.50
CA GLU A 148 15.51 23.93 -20.91
C GLU A 148 14.33 23.68 -21.83
N ILE A 149 13.49 22.70 -21.49
CA ILE A 149 12.26 22.37 -22.21
C ILE A 149 11.31 23.57 -22.20
N GLU A 150 11.10 24.22 -21.05
CA GLU A 150 10.21 25.40 -20.98
C GLU A 150 10.75 26.57 -21.83
N ARG A 151 12.07 26.77 -21.88
CA ARG A 151 12.69 27.79 -22.76
C ARG A 151 12.46 27.47 -24.23
N PHE A 152 12.62 26.20 -24.62
CA PHE A 152 12.34 25.75 -25.98
C PHE A 152 10.88 25.99 -26.37
N VAL A 153 9.93 25.53 -25.54
CA VAL A 153 8.49 25.68 -25.81
C VAL A 153 8.12 27.17 -25.96
N LYS A 154 8.62 28.05 -25.07
CA LYS A 154 8.41 29.50 -25.16
C LYS A 154 8.99 30.10 -26.44
N ASN A 155 10.16 29.63 -26.90
CA ASN A 155 10.80 30.12 -28.11
C ASN A 155 10.03 29.68 -29.37
N ARG A 156 9.63 28.41 -29.45
CA ARG A 156 8.91 27.85 -30.60
C ARG A 156 7.49 28.38 -30.74
N LEU A 157 6.82 28.74 -29.65
CA LEU A 157 5.51 29.42 -29.69
C LEU A 157 5.60 30.85 -30.28
N ARG A 158 6.76 31.51 -30.17
CA ARG A 158 6.97 32.88 -30.68
C ARG A 158 7.55 32.91 -32.10
N THR A 159 8.02 31.78 -32.60
CA THR A 159 8.72 31.71 -33.88
C THR A 159 7.72 31.60 -35.02
N ILE A 160 7.84 32.48 -36.03
CA ILE A 160 6.99 32.47 -37.22
C ILE A 160 7.30 31.26 -38.12
N ARG A 161 8.55 30.78 -38.11
CA ARG A 161 9.02 29.63 -38.89
C ARG A 161 8.81 28.32 -38.11
N ASN A 162 7.91 27.46 -38.59
CA ASN A 162 7.50 26.21 -37.95
C ASN A 162 7.04 26.40 -36.48
N PRO A 163 5.94 27.12 -36.24
CA PRO A 163 5.42 27.35 -34.90
C PRO A 163 4.94 26.04 -34.27
N LEU A 164 5.23 25.87 -32.99
CA LEU A 164 4.63 24.79 -32.21
C LEU A 164 3.16 25.13 -31.95
N SER A 165 2.24 24.21 -32.22
CA SER A 165 0.82 24.42 -31.90
C SER A 165 0.62 24.61 -30.39
N PRO A 166 -0.35 25.44 -29.95
CA PRO A 166 -0.67 25.61 -28.53
C PRO A 166 -0.94 24.30 -27.79
N ASP A 167 -1.58 23.33 -28.44
CA ASP A 167 -1.91 22.04 -27.83
C ASP A 167 -0.68 21.18 -27.59
N LYS A 168 0.20 21.00 -28.59
CA LYS A 168 1.50 20.33 -28.39
C LYS A 168 2.37 21.02 -27.34
N ALA A 169 2.36 22.35 -27.29
CA ALA A 169 3.08 23.10 -26.26
C ALA A 169 2.53 22.81 -24.85
N LYS A 170 1.20 22.68 -24.72
CA LYS A 170 0.54 22.31 -23.46
C LYS A 170 0.90 20.87 -23.07
N GLU A 171 0.94 19.96 -24.03
CA GLU A 171 1.26 18.56 -23.78
C GLU A 171 2.73 18.35 -23.34
N ILE A 172 3.69 18.94 -24.07
CA ILE A 172 5.12 18.88 -23.70
C ILE A 172 5.33 19.44 -22.29
N ARG A 173 4.65 20.55 -21.93
CA ARG A 173 4.70 21.11 -20.57
C ARG A 173 4.12 20.17 -19.52
N ARG A 174 2.98 19.54 -19.82
CA ARG A 174 2.33 18.58 -18.93
C ARG A 174 3.28 17.42 -18.63
N LEU A 175 3.80 16.79 -19.68
CA LEU A 175 4.75 15.67 -19.59
C LEU A 175 6.02 16.06 -18.82
N ALA A 176 6.64 17.19 -19.18
CA ALA A 176 7.84 17.69 -18.48
C ALA A 176 7.60 17.97 -16.99
N SER A 177 6.40 18.44 -16.62
CA SER A 177 6.06 18.71 -15.22
C SER A 177 5.98 17.43 -14.37
N VAL A 178 5.66 16.29 -14.99
CA VAL A 178 5.56 14.98 -14.33
C VAL A 178 6.93 14.29 -14.33
N ALA A 179 7.59 14.24 -15.49
CA ALA A 179 8.91 13.62 -15.66
C ALA A 179 9.96 14.20 -14.70
N TYR A 180 9.99 15.53 -14.53
CA TYR A 180 10.97 16.23 -13.70
C TYR A 180 10.38 16.73 -12.38
N ALA A 181 9.27 16.15 -11.92
CA ALA A 181 8.70 16.49 -10.62
C ALA A 181 9.70 16.16 -9.50
N PRO A 182 9.85 17.02 -8.48
CA PRO A 182 10.77 16.75 -7.37
C PRO A 182 10.28 15.65 -6.43
N GLN A 183 9.01 15.26 -6.54
CA GLN A 183 8.34 14.26 -5.71
C GLN A 183 7.38 13.47 -6.59
N ASP A 184 7.24 12.18 -6.28
CA ASP A 184 6.31 11.30 -6.98
C ASP A 184 4.87 11.68 -6.69
N ARG A 185 4.01 11.49 -7.69
CA ARG A 185 2.60 11.87 -7.63
C ARG A 185 1.75 10.60 -7.49
N ILE A 186 1.26 10.37 -6.27
CA ILE A 186 0.30 9.28 -5.98
C ILE A 186 -0.93 9.35 -6.91
N SER A 187 -1.32 10.53 -7.39
CA SER A 187 -2.42 10.66 -8.36
C SER A 187 -2.18 9.87 -9.64
N ASP A 188 -0.94 9.80 -10.10
CA ASP A 188 -0.59 9.19 -11.37
C ASP A 188 -0.68 7.67 -11.22
N LEU A 189 -0.21 7.14 -10.09
CA LEU A 189 -0.43 5.74 -9.70
C LEU A 189 -1.90 5.36 -9.59
N VAL A 190 -2.73 6.23 -9.00
CA VAL A 190 -4.17 5.98 -8.88
C VAL A 190 -4.88 5.98 -10.23
N LEU A 191 -4.48 6.89 -11.12
CA LEU A 191 -5.04 6.94 -12.47
C LEU A 191 -4.69 5.69 -13.27
N GLU A 192 -3.46 5.21 -13.15
CA GLU A 192 -3.02 4.03 -13.88
C GLU A 192 -3.68 2.75 -13.36
N LEU A 193 -3.62 2.52 -12.04
CA LEU A 193 -3.98 1.22 -11.47
C LEU A 193 -5.42 1.10 -11.01
N TYR A 194 -6.11 2.24 -10.79
CA TYR A 194 -7.38 2.26 -10.07
C TYR A 194 -8.43 3.21 -10.66
N SER A 195 -8.21 3.80 -11.86
CA SER A 195 -9.13 4.79 -12.45
C SER A 195 -10.53 4.25 -12.73
N THR A 196 -10.62 2.96 -13.01
CA THR A 196 -11.80 2.21 -13.40
C THR A 196 -12.53 1.55 -12.23
N MET A 197 -11.93 1.56 -11.04
CA MET A 197 -12.53 0.96 -9.85
C MET A 197 -13.89 1.58 -9.54
N PRO A 198 -14.92 0.76 -9.24
CA PRO A 198 -16.28 1.25 -9.06
C PRO A 198 -16.36 2.30 -7.95
N GLY A 199 -16.97 3.44 -8.29
CA GLY A 199 -17.32 4.48 -7.32
C GLY A 199 -18.56 4.11 -6.53
N ARG A 200 -18.82 4.82 -5.41
CA ARG A 200 -19.98 4.57 -4.50
C ARG A 200 -21.35 4.48 -5.19
N ASN A 201 -21.51 5.03 -6.40
CA ASN A 201 -22.79 5.19 -7.08
C ASN A 201 -22.82 4.60 -8.51
N LYS A 202 -21.85 3.79 -8.93
CA LYS A 202 -21.86 3.20 -10.29
C LYS A 202 -22.44 1.78 -10.27
N HIS A 203 -23.30 1.51 -11.26
CA HIS A 203 -24.05 0.27 -11.51
C HIS A 203 -23.34 -0.98 -10.99
N GLN A 204 -23.78 -1.50 -9.84
CA GLN A 204 -23.19 -2.68 -9.20
C GLN A 204 -23.20 -3.88 -10.15
N ASP A 205 -24.22 -4.01 -11.00
CA ASP A 205 -24.37 -5.13 -11.93
C ASP A 205 -23.24 -5.24 -12.97
N LYS A 206 -22.53 -4.14 -13.28
CA LYS A 206 -21.43 -4.14 -14.27
C LYS A 206 -20.12 -4.72 -13.70
N TYR A 207 -19.99 -4.79 -12.37
CA TYR A 207 -18.75 -5.20 -11.72
C TYR A 207 -18.97 -6.49 -10.91
N ALA A 208 -19.48 -7.54 -11.57
CA ALA A 208 -19.83 -8.81 -10.94
C ALA A 208 -18.65 -9.39 -10.15
N LEU A 209 -17.45 -9.37 -10.73
CA LEU A 209 -16.23 -9.87 -10.09
C LEU A 209 -15.81 -9.03 -8.88
N TYR A 210 -15.89 -7.70 -8.97
CA TYR A 210 -15.62 -6.83 -7.82
C TYR A 210 -16.59 -7.07 -6.66
N ASN A 211 -17.88 -7.29 -6.97
CA ASN A 211 -18.88 -7.60 -5.96
C ASN A 211 -18.65 -8.98 -5.35
N ALA A 212 -18.26 -9.97 -6.17
CA ALA A 212 -17.89 -11.30 -5.70
C ALA A 212 -16.72 -11.22 -4.73
N LEU A 213 -15.72 -10.39 -5.01
CA LEU A 213 -14.58 -10.11 -4.12
C LEU A 213 -14.97 -9.49 -2.78
N GLY A 214 -16.24 -9.15 -2.54
CA GLY A 214 -16.85 -9.16 -1.20
C GLY A 214 -16.25 -8.21 -0.15
N GLY A 215 -15.45 -7.21 -0.56
CA GLY A 215 -14.72 -6.33 0.35
C GLY A 215 -13.26 -6.72 0.62
N GLU A 216 -12.73 -7.77 -0.02
CA GLU A 216 -11.29 -8.07 -0.06
C GLU A 216 -10.51 -6.93 -0.73
N ILE A 217 -11.16 -6.18 -1.63
CA ILE A 217 -10.57 -5.03 -2.32
C ILE A 217 -11.24 -3.74 -1.91
N HIS A 218 -10.45 -2.91 -1.26
CA HIS A 218 -10.86 -1.56 -0.89
C HIS A 218 -10.84 -0.65 -2.11
N ARG A 219 -11.69 0.39 -2.08
CA ARG A 219 -11.56 1.48 -3.03
C ARG A 219 -10.25 2.23 -2.76
N VAL A 220 -9.33 2.17 -3.71
CA VAL A 220 -8.05 2.85 -3.62
C VAL A 220 -8.15 4.23 -4.26
N ASP A 221 -7.95 5.28 -3.47
CA ASP A 221 -7.78 6.64 -3.94
C ASP A 221 -6.49 7.25 -3.37
N LYS A 222 -6.17 8.49 -3.79
CA LYS A 222 -4.97 9.20 -3.32
C LYS A 222 -4.90 9.28 -1.79
N LYS A 223 -6.05 9.43 -1.13
CA LYS A 223 -6.13 9.55 0.32
C LYS A 223 -5.84 8.19 0.96
N TYR A 224 -6.43 7.11 0.47
CA TYR A 224 -6.19 5.75 0.95
C TYR A 224 -4.71 5.36 0.89
N ILE A 225 -4.06 5.56 -0.26
CA ILE A 225 -2.61 5.27 -0.41
C ILE A 225 -1.79 6.12 0.57
N SER A 226 -2.14 7.40 0.74
CA SER A 226 -1.46 8.28 1.69
C SER A 226 -1.65 7.82 3.14
N GLU A 227 -2.84 7.34 3.51
CA GLU A 227 -3.11 6.78 4.84
C GLU A 227 -2.31 5.49 5.08
N LEU A 228 -2.21 4.60 4.08
CA LEU A 228 -1.38 3.39 4.17
C LEU A 228 0.12 3.72 4.32
N LEU A 229 0.65 4.63 3.52
CA LEU A 229 2.05 5.07 3.62
C LEU A 229 2.36 5.70 4.99
N ASN A 230 1.38 6.34 5.62
CA ASN A 230 1.52 6.98 6.93
C ASN A 230 0.93 6.15 8.08
N SER A 231 0.61 4.88 7.86
CA SER A 231 -0.04 4.00 8.83
C SER A 231 0.68 3.95 10.18
N ALA A 232 2.02 3.92 10.16
CA ALA A 232 2.85 3.98 11.36
C ALA A 232 2.53 5.20 12.25
N VAL A 233 2.64 6.40 11.69
CA VAL A 233 2.38 7.65 12.41
C VAL A 233 0.93 7.75 12.85
N LEU A 234 0.00 7.31 12.01
CA LEU A 234 -1.43 7.31 12.33
C LEU A 234 -1.76 6.36 13.48
N ARG A 235 -1.18 5.16 13.51
CA ARG A 235 -1.38 4.16 14.57
C ARG A 235 -0.80 4.63 15.90
N GLU A 236 0.41 5.18 15.90
CA GLU A 236 1.00 5.75 17.12
C GLU A 236 0.13 6.86 17.70
N LYS A 237 -0.36 7.77 16.84
CA LYS A 237 -1.28 8.83 17.27
C LYS A 237 -2.60 8.27 17.82
N GLN A 238 -3.14 7.23 17.20
CA GLN A 238 -4.35 6.56 17.66
C GLN A 238 -4.19 6.00 19.07
N MET A 239 -3.05 5.36 19.33
CA MET A 239 -2.77 4.73 20.61
C MET A 239 -2.57 5.77 21.72
N ILE A 240 -1.88 6.86 21.42
CA ILE A 240 -1.74 7.99 22.35
C ILE A 240 -3.14 8.50 22.74
N LEU A 241 -4.01 8.75 21.75
CA LEU A 241 -5.39 9.19 22.02
C LEU A 241 -6.21 8.16 22.83
N GLN A 242 -5.99 6.87 22.63
CA GLN A 242 -6.64 5.81 23.42
C GLN A 242 -6.18 5.82 24.88
N MET A 243 -4.87 5.92 25.12
CA MET A 243 -4.30 5.99 26.46
C MET A 243 -4.72 7.27 27.19
N GLU A 244 -4.70 8.42 26.50
CA GLU A 244 -5.16 9.71 27.02
C GLU A 244 -6.66 9.72 27.37
N LEU A 245 -7.46 8.94 26.63
CA LEU A 245 -8.88 8.76 26.91
C LEU A 245 -9.10 7.86 28.13
N ALA A 246 -8.34 6.77 28.25
CA ALA A 246 -8.45 5.83 29.38
C ALA A 246 -7.98 6.44 30.71
N ALA A 247 -7.03 7.37 30.65
CA ALA A 247 -6.53 8.14 31.79
C ALA A 247 -7.42 9.34 32.17
N GLU A 248 -8.36 9.74 31.30
CA GLU A 248 -9.21 10.92 31.54
C GLU A 248 -10.22 10.66 32.66
N THR A 249 -10.29 11.58 33.61
CA THR A 249 -11.22 11.54 34.74
C THR A 249 -12.38 12.51 34.58
N ASP A 250 -12.24 13.57 33.78
CA ASP A 250 -13.31 14.52 33.51
C ASP A 250 -14.26 14.01 32.42
N GLU A 251 -15.56 13.92 32.74
CA GLU A 251 -16.56 13.36 31.81
C GLU A 251 -16.74 14.19 30.52
N ALA A 252 -16.60 15.52 30.59
CA ALA A 252 -16.80 16.40 29.44
C ALA A 252 -15.61 16.30 28.46
N ALA A 253 -14.38 16.30 28.99
CA ALA A 253 -13.16 16.06 28.25
C ALA A 253 -13.14 14.65 27.65
N ARG A 254 -13.57 13.64 28.42
CA ARG A 254 -13.68 12.24 27.97
C ARG A 254 -14.61 12.12 26.76
N ARG A 255 -15.82 12.69 26.82
CA ARG A 255 -16.77 12.69 25.69
C ARG A 255 -16.19 13.38 24.45
N THR A 256 -15.37 14.39 24.63
CA THR A 256 -14.70 15.11 23.52
C THR A 256 -13.63 14.23 22.88
N LYS A 257 -12.74 13.63 23.68
CA LYS A 257 -11.73 12.67 23.23
C LYS A 257 -12.35 11.42 22.57
N GLU A 258 -13.47 10.91 23.08
CA GLU A 258 -14.21 9.80 22.46
C GLU A 258 -14.68 10.15 21.04
N LYS A 259 -15.23 11.37 20.86
CA LYS A 259 -15.65 11.85 19.53
C LYS A 259 -14.47 12.01 18.58
N GLU A 260 -13.34 12.54 19.06
CA GLU A 260 -12.12 12.66 18.27
C GLU A 260 -11.59 11.28 17.86
N LEU A 261 -11.43 10.37 18.82
CA LEU A 261 -10.96 9.02 18.57
C LEU A 261 -11.88 8.26 17.61
N LYS A 262 -13.21 8.41 17.73
CA LYS A 262 -14.17 7.80 16.80
C LYS A 262 -13.99 8.30 15.36
N LYS A 263 -13.80 9.61 15.18
CA LYS A 263 -13.51 10.21 13.85
C LYS A 263 -12.15 9.77 13.31
N PHE A 264 -11.17 9.61 14.18
CA PHE A 264 -9.82 9.23 13.81
C PHE A 264 -9.72 7.74 13.41
N LYS A 265 -10.40 6.85 14.14
CA LYS A 265 -10.50 5.41 13.84
C LYS A 265 -11.00 5.12 12.43
N GLN A 266 -11.88 5.96 11.89
CA GLN A 266 -12.42 5.81 10.53
C GLN A 266 -11.40 6.10 9.41
N ARG A 267 -10.17 6.51 9.74
CA ARG A 267 -9.13 6.97 8.80
C ARG A 267 -7.89 6.09 8.79
N ILE A 268 -7.88 5.01 9.56
CA ILE A 268 -6.69 4.20 9.76
C ILE A 268 -6.89 2.87 9.07
N HIS A 269 -6.17 2.71 7.97
CA HIS A 269 -6.09 1.45 7.23
C HIS A 269 -4.77 0.75 7.57
N LEU A 270 -4.83 -0.57 7.65
CA LEU A 270 -3.63 -1.41 7.64
C LEU A 270 -3.47 -1.94 6.23
N VAL A 271 -2.22 -2.05 5.79
CA VAL A 271 -1.90 -2.67 4.52
C VAL A 271 -2.43 -4.11 4.53
N GLN A 272 -3.31 -4.40 3.60
CA GLN A 272 -3.91 -5.70 3.35
C GLN A 272 -3.16 -6.44 2.25
N ARG A 273 -3.50 -7.72 2.09
CA ARG A 273 -2.99 -8.56 0.98
C ARG A 273 -3.26 -7.93 -0.38
N SER A 274 -4.47 -7.44 -0.62
CA SER A 274 -4.87 -6.78 -1.87
C SER A 274 -3.99 -5.57 -2.21
N ASP A 275 -3.60 -4.79 -1.20
CA ASP A 275 -2.78 -3.59 -1.39
C ASP A 275 -1.36 -3.94 -1.88
N LEU A 276 -0.87 -5.14 -1.58
CA LEU A 276 0.42 -5.63 -2.03
C LEU A 276 0.30 -6.30 -3.40
N LEU A 277 -0.66 -7.22 -3.54
CA LEU A 277 -0.73 -8.09 -4.71
C LEU A 277 -1.12 -7.37 -6.00
N VAL A 278 -1.98 -6.36 -5.93
CA VAL A 278 -2.35 -5.56 -7.12
C VAL A 278 -1.13 -4.78 -7.64
N LEU A 279 -0.31 -4.23 -6.74
CA LEU A 279 0.93 -3.55 -7.14
C LEU A 279 1.96 -4.55 -7.70
N ALA A 280 2.09 -5.73 -7.09
CA ALA A 280 2.97 -6.78 -7.57
C ALA A 280 2.59 -7.26 -8.98
N GLN A 281 1.30 -7.43 -9.25
CA GLN A 281 0.79 -7.82 -10.57
C GLN A 281 1.16 -6.78 -11.64
N TYR A 282 0.97 -5.50 -11.34
CA TYR A 282 1.37 -4.41 -12.24
C TYR A 282 2.88 -4.40 -12.52
N ILE A 283 3.71 -4.62 -11.49
CA ILE A 283 5.17 -4.67 -11.67
C ILE A 283 5.57 -5.80 -12.63
N ILE A 284 4.98 -6.98 -12.48
CA ILE A 284 5.26 -8.09 -13.41
C ILE A 284 4.77 -7.78 -14.81
N TYR A 285 3.57 -7.20 -14.97
CA TYR A 285 3.09 -6.72 -16.26
C TYR A 285 4.12 -5.81 -16.95
N ARG A 286 4.62 -4.78 -16.25
CA ARG A 286 5.62 -3.85 -16.79
C ARG A 286 6.95 -4.53 -17.11
N ARG A 287 7.43 -5.43 -16.25
CA ARG A 287 8.68 -6.18 -16.50
C ARG A 287 8.58 -7.06 -17.74
N MET A 288 7.45 -7.74 -17.92
CA MET A 288 7.20 -8.59 -19.09
C MET A 288 7.14 -7.77 -20.38
N GLU A 289 6.47 -6.62 -20.34
CA GLU A 289 6.43 -5.68 -21.47
C GLU A 289 7.84 -5.19 -21.85
N GLU A 290 8.65 -4.78 -20.86
CA GLU A 290 10.02 -4.34 -21.11
C GLU A 290 10.92 -5.45 -21.67
N ILE A 291 10.82 -6.68 -21.15
CA ILE A 291 11.60 -7.83 -21.63
C ILE A 291 11.22 -8.17 -23.07
N SER A 292 9.92 -8.15 -23.38
CA SER A 292 9.41 -8.38 -24.73
C SER A 292 9.96 -7.34 -25.71
N MET A 293 9.92 -6.06 -25.34
CA MET A 293 10.44 -4.97 -26.18
C MET A 293 11.97 -4.99 -26.35
N LEU A 294 12.73 -5.32 -25.30
CA LEU A 294 14.20 -5.26 -25.33
C LEU A 294 14.86 -6.47 -25.99
N TYR A 295 14.26 -7.66 -25.86
CA TYR A 295 14.89 -8.91 -26.27
C TYR A 295 14.12 -9.66 -27.37
N GLU A 296 13.05 -9.08 -27.91
CA GLU A 296 12.15 -9.70 -28.90
C GLU A 296 11.71 -11.12 -28.48
N LYS A 297 11.57 -11.35 -27.17
CA LYS A 297 11.18 -12.63 -26.61
C LYS A 297 9.66 -12.77 -26.69
N SER A 298 9.20 -13.94 -27.13
CA SER A 298 7.79 -14.30 -27.04
C SER A 298 7.34 -14.36 -25.59
N TYR A 299 6.19 -13.76 -25.31
CA TYR A 299 5.52 -13.87 -24.02
C TYR A 299 5.28 -15.35 -23.63
N SER A 300 5.40 -15.63 -22.33
CA SER A 300 5.11 -16.93 -21.73
C SER A 300 4.30 -16.72 -20.46
N ALA A 301 3.04 -17.13 -20.49
CA ALA A 301 2.13 -17.00 -19.36
C ALA A 301 2.65 -17.70 -18.11
N GLN A 302 3.25 -18.89 -18.27
CA GLN A 302 3.82 -19.64 -17.16
C GLN A 302 4.97 -18.87 -16.51
N THR A 303 5.87 -18.29 -17.32
CA THR A 303 7.00 -17.52 -16.81
C THR A 303 6.53 -16.28 -16.05
N ALA A 304 5.53 -15.56 -16.57
CA ALA A 304 4.97 -14.40 -15.88
C ALA A 304 4.29 -14.79 -14.56
N LYS A 305 3.56 -15.92 -14.52
CA LYS A 305 2.97 -16.45 -13.28
C LYS A 305 4.03 -16.85 -12.26
N ASP A 306 5.09 -17.51 -12.69
CA ASP A 306 6.18 -17.93 -11.82
C ASP A 306 6.89 -16.71 -11.20
N GLU A 307 7.19 -15.68 -12.02
CA GLU A 307 7.78 -14.43 -11.51
C GLU A 307 6.84 -13.66 -10.57
N PHE A 308 5.53 -13.66 -10.85
CA PHE A 308 4.53 -13.09 -9.94
C PHE A 308 4.49 -13.83 -8.61
N CYS A 309 4.41 -15.16 -8.63
CA CYS A 309 4.41 -15.96 -7.41
C CYS A 309 5.71 -15.78 -6.62
N GLU A 310 6.87 -15.75 -7.27
CA GLU A 310 8.15 -15.54 -6.60
C GLU A 310 8.20 -14.17 -5.90
N LEU A 311 7.81 -13.09 -6.60
CA LEU A 311 7.76 -11.75 -6.03
C LEU A 311 6.74 -11.68 -4.88
N ALA A 312 5.52 -12.16 -5.12
CA ALA A 312 4.42 -12.12 -4.17
C ALA A 312 4.74 -12.93 -2.92
N ASP A 313 5.14 -14.19 -3.06
CA ASP A 313 5.43 -15.10 -1.94
C ASP A 313 6.58 -14.58 -1.09
N GLY A 314 7.64 -14.05 -1.71
CA GLY A 314 8.74 -13.44 -0.98
C GLY A 314 8.28 -12.30 -0.08
N MET A 315 7.41 -11.42 -0.58
CA MET A 315 6.88 -10.31 0.21
C MET A 315 5.86 -10.77 1.26
N LEU A 316 4.95 -11.67 0.89
CA LEU A 316 3.91 -12.17 1.77
C LEU A 316 4.52 -12.92 2.95
N GLU A 317 5.54 -13.74 2.71
CA GLU A 317 6.28 -14.44 3.77
C GLU A 317 6.96 -13.46 4.74
N LEU A 318 7.65 -12.43 4.22
CA LEU A 318 8.22 -11.35 5.05
C LEU A 318 7.16 -10.62 5.88
N CYS A 319 5.94 -10.53 5.35
CA CYS A 319 4.81 -9.89 5.98
C CYS A 319 4.04 -10.79 6.97
N GLY A 320 4.42 -12.07 7.10
CA GLY A 320 3.66 -13.05 7.89
C GLY A 320 2.27 -13.34 7.31
N MET A 321 2.13 -13.20 5.99
CA MET A 321 0.92 -13.53 5.22
C MET A 321 1.13 -14.86 4.50
N ARG A 322 0.04 -15.58 4.23
CA ARG A 322 0.07 -16.82 3.43
C ARG A 322 0.61 -16.53 2.02
N ARG A 323 1.31 -17.50 1.42
CA ARG A 323 1.68 -17.50 -0.01
C ARG A 323 0.47 -17.46 -0.95
N VAL A 324 0.71 -17.18 -2.22
CA VAL A 324 -0.32 -17.19 -3.28
C VAL A 324 -0.91 -18.59 -3.40
N ASP A 325 -2.24 -18.67 -3.41
CA ASP A 325 -2.99 -19.93 -3.50
C ASP A 325 -4.27 -19.72 -4.32
N ASP A 326 -4.39 -20.46 -5.42
CA ASP A 326 -5.46 -20.35 -6.42
C ASP A 326 -6.86 -20.71 -5.89
N ARG A 327 -6.94 -21.27 -4.69
CA ARG A 327 -8.21 -21.55 -4.02
C ARG A 327 -8.87 -20.29 -3.47
N TYR A 328 -8.12 -19.20 -3.31
CA TYR A 328 -8.67 -17.91 -2.91
C TYR A 328 -9.02 -17.06 -4.12
N MET A 329 -10.15 -16.37 -4.02
CA MET A 329 -10.71 -15.66 -5.17
C MET A 329 -9.82 -14.52 -5.65
N LEU A 330 -9.29 -13.67 -4.76
CA LEU A 330 -8.35 -12.61 -5.15
C LEU A 330 -7.13 -13.17 -5.89
N ASP A 331 -6.51 -14.20 -5.32
CA ASP A 331 -5.31 -14.83 -5.87
C ASP A 331 -5.60 -15.49 -7.23
N HIS A 332 -6.71 -16.21 -7.35
CA HIS A 332 -7.18 -16.79 -8.60
C HIS A 332 -7.36 -15.71 -9.68
N VAL A 333 -8.02 -14.60 -9.34
CA VAL A 333 -8.23 -13.49 -10.27
C VAL A 333 -6.88 -12.88 -10.71
N LEU A 334 -5.96 -12.64 -9.77
CA LEU A 334 -4.64 -12.11 -10.10
C LEU A 334 -3.81 -13.08 -10.95
N LEU A 335 -3.89 -14.37 -10.71
CA LEU A 335 -3.25 -15.39 -11.54
C LEU A 335 -3.88 -15.45 -12.94
N SER A 336 -5.19 -15.19 -13.05
CA SER A 336 -5.90 -15.10 -14.34
C SER A 336 -5.53 -13.88 -15.17
N CYS A 337 -4.93 -12.84 -14.55
CA CYS A 337 -4.33 -11.71 -15.28
C CYS A 337 -3.26 -12.15 -16.28
N PHE A 338 -2.59 -13.28 -16.04
CA PHE A 338 -1.57 -13.83 -16.93
C PHE A 338 -2.21 -14.90 -17.84
N ALA A 339 -2.95 -14.46 -18.86
CA ALA A 339 -3.62 -15.35 -19.82
C ALA A 339 -2.63 -15.92 -20.84
N GLU A 340 -3.03 -16.89 -21.67
CA GLU A 340 -2.10 -17.52 -22.62
C GLU A 340 -1.60 -16.56 -23.71
N GLU A 341 -2.46 -15.65 -24.17
CA GLU A 341 -2.16 -14.75 -25.29
C GLU A 341 -1.54 -13.42 -24.84
N ASP A 342 -1.97 -12.89 -23.70
CA ASP A 342 -1.56 -11.57 -23.20
C ASP A 342 -1.68 -11.45 -21.68
N ILE A 343 -1.08 -10.41 -21.11
CA ILE A 343 -1.23 -10.05 -19.70
C ILE A 343 -2.23 -8.90 -19.58
N TYR A 344 -3.30 -9.12 -18.82
CA TYR A 344 -4.28 -8.10 -18.48
C TYR A 344 -3.90 -7.41 -17.17
N LEU A 345 -4.18 -6.12 -17.07
CA LEU A 345 -4.15 -5.43 -15.80
C LEU A 345 -5.32 -5.91 -14.94
N PHE A 346 -5.09 -6.02 -13.64
CA PHE A 346 -6.11 -6.42 -12.67
C PHE A 346 -7.43 -5.60 -12.82
N LEU A 347 -7.30 -4.30 -13.10
CA LEU A 347 -8.43 -3.39 -13.29
C LEU A 347 -9.26 -3.72 -14.54
N GLU A 348 -8.63 -4.23 -15.59
CA GLU A 348 -9.30 -4.59 -16.85
C GLU A 348 -10.18 -5.83 -16.66
N ILE A 349 -9.69 -6.81 -15.90
CA ILE A 349 -10.46 -8.00 -15.53
C ILE A 349 -11.64 -7.64 -14.62
N ILE A 350 -11.46 -6.68 -13.71
CA ILE A 350 -12.56 -6.18 -12.87
C ILE A 350 -13.65 -5.49 -13.71
N GLU A 351 -13.28 -4.73 -14.73
CA GLU A 351 -14.25 -4.02 -15.59
C GLU A 351 -14.93 -4.92 -16.63
N GLY A 352 -14.20 -5.92 -17.13
CA GLY A 352 -14.60 -6.79 -18.23
C GLY A 352 -15.24 -8.11 -17.80
N GLY A 353 -15.34 -8.38 -16.49
CA GLY A 353 -15.97 -9.59 -15.97
C GLY A 353 -17.48 -9.61 -16.24
N GLU A 354 -17.87 -10.19 -17.38
CA GLU A 354 -19.22 -10.72 -17.64
C GLU A 354 -19.46 -12.03 -16.87
#